data_AF-A0A2H0V8F5-F1
#
_entry.id   AF-A0A2H0V8F5-F1
#
_cell.length_a   1.000
_cell.length_b   1.000
_cell.length_c   1.000
_cell.angle_alpha   90.00
_cell.angle_beta   90.00
_cell.angle_gamma   90.00
#
_symmetry.space_group_name_H-M   'P 1'
#
loop_
_entity.id
_entity.type
_entity.pdbx_description
1 polymer ?
#
loop_
_entity_poly.entity_id
_entity_poly.type
_entity_poly.pdbx_seq_one_letter_code
_entity_poly.pdbx_strand_id
1 'polypeptide(L)'
;MTEQELKDNVDKFLSPDYIAMVGRVVNNIVIEDDQSNAFDLVQLFVEALKQEGVKNSANKGTLDFYNNNLIKLEFIALPLLENKDVVYLLAKNFVNQFQIEGYNLLEKFNYKLLNIILVSDRDDFKKEVERDLLKNQEVIVREGEINKICDWLKNYVSVVGLENRDTLLRAQYFASLKNNNNVNSLEYNYLISLFQFYDMLGVSSDSPEGLAEEPPVIVGGKLYIFRKGVLEPVDENKDFKKIVQSTNILDSSDVLSESSNSFNLKSSGPVVSAVVPSTTVFSNSDLSDLESALKNYSEDSLEHKALKQEISRLKAAELKQVQRSAGSQINAQK
;
A
#
# COMPACT_ATOMS: atom_id res chain seq x y z
N MET A 1 -41.48 8.69 8.82
CA MET A 1 -41.30 7.44 9.58
C MET A 1 -41.96 7.63 10.93
N THR A 2 -42.84 6.71 11.32
CA THR A 2 -43.53 6.77 12.61
C THR A 2 -42.60 6.29 13.74
N GLU A 3 -42.91 6.64 14.98
CA GLU A 3 -42.14 6.18 16.15
C GLU A 3 -42.13 4.64 16.27
N GLN A 4 -43.25 4.00 15.88
CA GLN A 4 -43.35 2.54 15.83
C GLN A 4 -42.46 1.93 14.75
N GLU A 5 -42.43 2.51 13.54
CA GLU A 5 -41.53 2.06 12.46
C GLU A 5 -40.05 2.18 12.86
N LEU A 6 -39.67 3.26 13.57
CA LEU A 6 -38.32 3.42 14.08
C LEU A 6 -37.96 2.31 15.07
N LYS A 7 -38.86 2.01 16.01
CA LYS A 7 -38.66 0.95 17.00
C LYS A 7 -38.53 -0.43 16.35
N ASP A 8 -39.42 -0.75 15.40
CA ASP A 8 -39.39 -2.04 14.70
C ASP A 8 -38.08 -2.20 13.88
N ASN A 9 -37.57 -1.11 13.29
CA ASN A 9 -36.29 -1.11 12.60
C ASN A 9 -35.10 -1.34 13.55
N VAL A 10 -35.11 -0.71 14.73
CA VAL A 10 -34.09 -0.92 15.77
C VAL A 10 -34.10 -2.36 16.28
N ASP A 11 -35.29 -2.90 16.59
CA ASP A 11 -35.44 -4.27 17.10
C ASP A 11 -34.97 -5.30 16.05
N LYS A 12 -35.30 -5.07 14.77
CA LYS A 12 -34.79 -5.90 13.67
C LYS A 12 -33.27 -5.81 13.53
N PHE A 13 -32.70 -4.60 13.57
CA PHE A 13 -31.27 -4.39 13.47
C PHE A 13 -30.51 -5.11 14.59
N LEU A 14 -31.04 -5.10 15.81
CA LEU A 14 -30.43 -5.76 16.97
C LEU A 14 -30.74 -7.26 17.09
N SER A 15 -31.57 -7.81 16.18
CA SER A 15 -31.97 -9.21 16.23
C SER A 15 -30.79 -10.15 15.93
N PRO A 16 -30.72 -11.34 16.58
CA PRO A 16 -29.66 -12.33 16.32
C PRO A 16 -29.57 -12.76 14.86
N ASP A 17 -30.71 -12.89 14.18
CA ASP A 17 -30.76 -13.29 12.76
C ASP A 17 -30.14 -12.22 11.86
N TYR A 18 -30.40 -10.95 12.15
CA TYR A 18 -29.81 -9.83 11.40
C TYR A 18 -28.32 -9.71 11.68
N ILE A 19 -27.87 -9.86 12.93
CA ILE A 19 -26.45 -9.89 13.30
C ILE A 19 -25.71 -11.02 12.56
N ALA A 20 -26.29 -12.22 12.50
CA ALA A 20 -25.72 -13.36 11.78
C ALA A 20 -25.67 -13.13 10.26
N MET A 21 -26.71 -12.49 9.69
CA MET A 21 -26.71 -12.08 8.29
C MET A 21 -25.60 -11.08 8.00
N VAL A 22 -25.50 -10.02 8.81
CA VAL A 22 -24.46 -8.99 8.72
C VAL A 22 -23.08 -9.62 8.77
N GLY A 23 -22.83 -10.53 9.72
CA GLY A 23 -21.54 -11.22 9.83
C GLY A 23 -21.15 -11.97 8.55
N ARG A 24 -22.10 -12.61 7.87
CA ARG A 24 -21.86 -13.28 6.58
C ARG A 24 -21.56 -12.30 5.46
N VAL A 25 -22.31 -11.20 5.39
CA VAL A 25 -22.09 -10.15 4.37
C VAL A 25 -20.70 -9.53 4.53
N VAL A 26 -20.34 -9.14 5.75
CA VAL A 26 -19.02 -8.57 6.05
C VAL A 26 -17.91 -9.56 5.71
N ASN A 27 -18.08 -10.84 6.08
CA ASN A 27 -17.09 -11.86 5.76
C ASN A 27 -16.88 -12.04 4.25
N ASN A 28 -17.96 -12.01 3.46
CA ASN A 28 -17.85 -12.10 2.00
C ASN A 28 -17.11 -10.89 1.42
N ILE A 29 -17.47 -9.66 1.85
CA ILE A 29 -16.79 -8.43 1.43
C ILE A 29 -15.29 -8.49 1.77
N VAL A 30 -14.94 -8.97 2.96
CA VAL A 30 -13.54 -9.11 3.39
C VAL A 30 -12.78 -10.14 2.54
N ILE A 31 -13.37 -11.30 2.27
CA ILE A 31 -12.76 -12.36 1.44
C ILE A 31 -12.56 -11.90 0.00
N GLU A 32 -13.54 -11.18 -0.56
CA GLU A 32 -13.50 -10.68 -1.93
C GLU A 32 -12.70 -9.38 -2.07
N ASP A 33 -12.26 -8.80 -0.95
CA ASP A 33 -11.57 -7.51 -0.88
C ASP A 33 -12.35 -6.37 -1.58
N ASP A 34 -13.68 -6.41 -1.49
CA ASP A 34 -14.59 -5.51 -2.22
C ASP A 34 -14.67 -4.13 -1.53
N GLN A 35 -13.85 -3.20 -2.01
CA GLN A 35 -13.70 -1.86 -1.46
C GLN A 35 -14.98 -1.03 -1.54
N SER A 36 -15.73 -1.14 -2.65
CA SER A 36 -16.93 -0.35 -2.89
C SER A 36 -18.06 -0.79 -1.97
N ASN A 37 -18.34 -2.10 -1.90
CA ASN A 37 -19.36 -2.62 -1.00
C ASN A 37 -18.96 -2.42 0.47
N ALA A 38 -17.67 -2.49 0.79
CA ALA A 38 -17.19 -2.14 2.13
C ALA A 38 -17.50 -0.68 2.48
N PHE A 39 -17.23 0.26 1.57
CA PHE A 39 -17.47 1.69 1.79
C PHE A 39 -18.96 1.99 1.97
N ASP A 40 -19.82 1.46 1.09
CA ASP A 40 -21.27 1.66 1.19
C ASP A 40 -21.80 1.13 2.53
N LEU A 41 -21.32 -0.04 2.96
CA LEU A 41 -21.72 -0.64 4.22
C LEU A 41 -21.22 0.13 5.45
N VAL A 42 -20.02 0.72 5.39
CA VAL A 42 -19.51 1.63 6.43
C VAL A 42 -20.47 2.81 6.63
N GLN A 43 -20.91 3.45 5.54
CA GLN A 43 -21.84 4.60 5.63
C GLN A 43 -23.16 4.20 6.29
N LEU A 44 -23.73 3.06 5.88
CA LEU A 44 -24.97 2.53 6.45
C LEU A 44 -24.81 2.18 7.93
N PHE A 45 -23.68 1.59 8.34
CA PHE A 45 -23.41 1.25 9.74
C PHE A 45 -23.26 2.48 10.61
N VAL A 46 -22.50 3.47 10.16
CA VAL A 46 -22.30 4.72 10.90
C VAL A 46 -23.64 5.43 11.09
N GLU A 47 -24.51 5.45 10.07
CA GLU A 47 -25.84 6.02 10.17
C GLU A 47 -26.73 5.23 11.15
N ALA A 48 -26.77 3.90 11.04
CA ALA A 48 -27.56 3.05 11.92
C ALA A 48 -27.13 3.18 13.39
N LEU A 49 -25.82 3.16 13.67
CA LEU A 49 -25.26 3.27 15.02
C LEU A 49 -25.41 4.67 15.64
N LYS A 50 -25.64 5.71 14.84
CA LYS A 50 -25.93 7.06 15.35
C LYS A 50 -27.34 7.18 15.93
N GLN A 51 -28.28 6.30 15.56
CA GLN A 51 -29.65 6.35 16.05
C GLN A 51 -29.69 6.11 17.58
N GLU A 52 -30.28 7.04 18.34
CA GLU A 52 -30.33 6.96 19.81
C GLU A 52 -30.99 5.67 20.31
N GLY A 53 -32.00 5.18 19.57
CA GLY A 53 -32.66 3.90 19.88
C GLY A 53 -31.69 2.72 19.90
N VAL A 54 -30.74 2.68 18.95
CA VAL A 54 -29.72 1.61 18.88
C VAL A 54 -28.76 1.71 20.07
N LYS A 55 -28.25 2.91 20.36
CA LYS A 55 -27.31 3.11 21.48
C LYS A 55 -27.91 2.77 22.84
N ASN A 56 -29.19 3.07 23.05
CA ASN A 56 -29.87 2.86 24.32
C ASN A 56 -30.36 1.42 24.52
N SER A 57 -30.59 0.68 23.42
CA SER A 57 -31.22 -0.65 23.46
C SER A 57 -30.24 -1.79 23.23
N ALA A 58 -29.11 -1.53 22.57
CA ALA A 58 -28.10 -2.55 22.30
C ALA A 58 -27.35 -2.94 23.57
N ASN A 59 -27.20 -4.25 23.80
CA ASN A 59 -26.28 -4.73 24.81
C ASN A 59 -24.82 -4.50 24.33
N LYS A 60 -23.88 -4.53 25.29
CA LYS A 60 -22.45 -4.30 25.00
C LYS A 60 -21.89 -5.24 23.94
N GLY A 61 -22.22 -6.53 23.99
CA GLY A 61 -21.71 -7.52 23.04
C GLY A 61 -22.16 -7.26 21.60
N THR A 62 -23.40 -6.80 21.40
CA THR A 62 -23.91 -6.40 20.10
C THR A 62 -23.21 -5.15 19.57
N LEU A 63 -22.99 -4.14 20.42
CA LEU A 63 -22.23 -2.94 20.02
C LEU A 63 -20.78 -3.29 19.66
N ASP A 64 -20.13 -4.13 20.47
CA ASP A 64 -18.77 -4.60 20.21
C ASP A 64 -18.70 -5.37 18.88
N PHE A 65 -19.70 -6.20 18.57
CA PHE A 65 -19.81 -6.87 17.27
C PHE A 65 -19.87 -5.88 16.11
N TYR A 66 -20.75 -4.88 16.16
CA TYR A 66 -20.88 -3.91 15.08
C TYR A 66 -19.63 -3.05 14.93
N ASN A 67 -19.06 -2.56 16.03
CA ASN A 67 -17.84 -1.76 16.00
C ASN A 67 -16.66 -2.54 15.42
N ASN A 68 -16.49 -3.81 15.80
CA ASN A 68 -15.42 -4.65 15.26
C ASN A 68 -15.58 -4.88 13.76
N ASN A 69 -16.80 -5.12 13.27
CA ASN A 69 -17.05 -5.28 11.84
C ASN A 69 -16.91 -3.95 11.09
N LEU A 70 -17.32 -2.83 11.68
CA LEU A 70 -17.14 -1.50 11.11
C LEU A 70 -15.66 -1.23 10.86
N ILE A 71 -14.79 -1.44 11.85
CA ILE A 71 -13.34 -1.24 11.71
C ILE A 71 -12.77 -2.12 10.59
N LYS A 72 -13.20 -3.38 10.47
CA LYS A 72 -12.76 -4.26 9.38
C LYS A 72 -13.15 -3.70 8.02
N LEU A 73 -14.40 -3.28 7.87
CA LEU A 73 -14.88 -2.69 6.62
C LEU A 73 -14.14 -1.38 6.30
N GLU A 74 -13.85 -0.54 7.29
CA GLU A 74 -13.05 0.68 7.12
C GLU A 74 -11.63 0.37 6.59
N PHE A 75 -11.00 -0.71 7.05
CA PHE A 75 -9.71 -1.16 6.49
C PHE A 75 -9.83 -1.65 5.04
N ILE A 76 -10.88 -2.40 4.69
CA ILE A 76 -11.11 -2.83 3.29
C ILE A 76 -11.39 -1.61 2.38
N ALA A 77 -12.23 -0.69 2.86
CA ALA A 77 -12.62 0.54 2.19
C ALA A 77 -11.56 1.65 2.25
N LEU A 78 -10.41 1.42 2.88
CA LEU A 78 -9.38 2.43 3.15
C LEU A 78 -9.07 3.35 1.95
N PRO A 79 -8.93 2.85 0.70
CA PRO A 79 -8.69 3.71 -0.46
C PRO A 79 -9.77 4.77 -0.69
N LEU A 80 -11.03 4.45 -0.37
CA LEU A 80 -12.22 5.28 -0.63
C LEU A 80 -12.57 6.22 0.53
N LEU A 81 -12.01 6.00 1.72
CA LEU A 81 -12.26 6.84 2.89
C LEU A 81 -11.69 8.25 2.72
N GLU A 82 -12.24 9.24 3.43
CA GLU A 82 -11.65 10.58 3.49
C GLU A 82 -10.31 10.53 4.24
N ASN A 83 -9.39 11.46 3.94
CA ASN A 83 -8.05 11.48 4.54
C ASN A 83 -8.10 11.51 6.08
N LYS A 84 -9.00 12.33 6.64
CA LYS A 84 -9.19 12.44 8.11
C LYS A 84 -9.61 11.11 8.74
N ASP A 85 -10.44 10.33 8.04
CA ASP A 85 -10.96 9.06 8.53
C ASP A 85 -9.88 7.98 8.45
N VAL A 86 -9.04 8.00 7.41
CA VAL A 86 -7.85 7.13 7.33
C VAL A 86 -6.84 7.44 8.44
N VAL A 87 -6.56 8.73 8.70
CA VAL A 87 -5.68 9.14 9.81
C VAL A 87 -6.25 8.64 11.14
N TYR A 88 -7.54 8.83 11.38
CA TYR A 88 -8.20 8.36 12.59
C TYR A 88 -8.14 6.83 12.73
N LEU A 89 -8.47 6.10 11.66
CA LEU A 89 -8.45 4.64 11.61
C LEU A 89 -7.07 4.09 11.99
N LEU A 90 -6.00 4.61 11.37
CA LEU A 90 -4.63 4.17 11.63
C LEU A 90 -4.09 4.63 12.99
N ALA A 91 -4.57 5.75 13.52
CA ALA A 91 -4.15 6.25 14.83
C ALA A 91 -4.81 5.53 16.01
N LYS A 92 -5.96 4.87 15.79
CA LYS A 92 -6.79 4.28 16.85
C LYS A 92 -6.99 2.77 16.76
N ASN A 93 -6.90 2.21 15.56
CA ASN A 93 -7.24 0.82 15.28
C ASN A 93 -6.16 0.11 14.45
N PHE A 94 -4.90 0.56 14.49
CA PHE A 94 -3.82 -0.01 13.69
C PHE A 94 -3.68 -1.52 13.90
N VAL A 95 -3.83 -2.00 15.13
CA VAL A 95 -3.67 -3.44 15.45
C VAL A 95 -4.81 -4.28 14.85
N ASN A 96 -5.97 -3.68 14.61
CA ASN A 96 -7.13 -4.39 14.07
C ASN A 96 -6.91 -4.88 12.63
N GLN A 97 -5.98 -4.28 11.87
CA GLN A 97 -5.62 -4.79 10.54
C GLN A 97 -5.19 -6.27 10.59
N PHE A 98 -4.52 -6.68 11.68
CA PHE A 98 -3.93 -8.01 11.78
C PHE A 98 -4.98 -9.11 12.05
N GLN A 99 -6.23 -8.71 12.28
CA GLN A 99 -7.37 -9.60 12.41
C GLN A 99 -8.04 -9.89 11.05
N ILE A 100 -7.58 -9.24 9.97
CA ILE A 100 -8.08 -9.42 8.62
C ILE A 100 -7.08 -10.33 7.89
N GLU A 101 -7.53 -11.53 7.56
CA GLU A 101 -6.67 -12.53 6.91
C GLU A 101 -6.22 -12.03 5.53
N GLY A 102 -4.91 -12.12 5.25
CA GLY A 102 -4.33 -11.70 3.97
C GLY A 102 -4.28 -10.19 3.74
N TYR A 103 -4.69 -9.36 4.71
CA TYR A 103 -4.71 -7.91 4.53
C TYR A 103 -3.31 -7.30 4.40
N ASN A 104 -3.15 -6.42 3.42
CA ASN A 104 -1.90 -5.71 3.12
C ASN A 104 -2.09 -4.20 3.22
N LEU A 105 -1.76 -3.63 4.38
CA LEU A 105 -1.91 -2.19 4.61
C LEU A 105 -1.09 -1.34 3.63
N LEU A 106 0.14 -1.75 3.29
CA LEU A 106 0.99 -0.99 2.37
C LEU A 106 0.32 -0.82 1.00
N GLU A 107 -0.25 -1.91 0.48
CA GLU A 107 -0.95 -1.90 -0.80
C GLU A 107 -2.21 -1.02 -0.75
N LYS A 108 -3.05 -1.20 0.28
CA LYS A 108 -4.26 -0.38 0.45
C LYS A 108 -3.94 1.10 0.59
N PHE A 109 -2.89 1.42 1.33
CA PHE A 109 -2.46 2.80 1.51
C PHE A 109 -1.89 3.39 0.21
N ASN A 110 -1.18 2.61 -0.61
CA ASN A 110 -0.77 3.07 -1.94
C ASN A 110 -1.97 3.40 -2.85
N TYR A 111 -3.02 2.57 -2.87
CA TYR A 111 -4.26 2.91 -3.58
C TYR A 111 -4.91 4.18 -3.04
N LYS A 112 -4.85 4.40 -1.72
CA LYS A 112 -5.30 5.67 -1.12
C LYS A 112 -4.51 6.88 -1.62
N LEU A 113 -3.18 6.75 -1.76
CA LEU A 113 -2.33 7.82 -2.29
C LEU A 113 -2.65 8.14 -3.76
N LEU A 114 -3.02 7.14 -4.57
CA LEU A 114 -3.45 7.35 -5.96
C LEU A 114 -4.72 8.20 -6.07
N ASN A 115 -5.59 8.17 -5.05
CA ASN A 115 -6.78 9.02 -5.00
C ASN A 115 -6.48 10.49 -4.62
N ILE A 116 -5.23 10.81 -4.25
CA ILE A 116 -4.77 12.18 -4.00
C ILE A 116 -4.06 12.67 -5.27
N ILE A 117 -4.70 13.61 -5.98
CA ILE A 117 -4.27 14.08 -7.30
C ILE A 117 -2.93 14.83 -7.22
N LEU A 118 -2.76 15.69 -6.21
CA LEU A 118 -1.55 16.48 -6.05
C LEU A 118 -0.48 15.70 -5.28
N VAL A 119 0.70 15.55 -5.88
CA VAL A 119 1.83 14.80 -5.27
C VAL A 119 2.28 15.43 -3.95
N SER A 120 2.27 16.76 -3.84
CA SER A 120 2.57 17.46 -2.57
C SER A 120 1.62 17.08 -1.45
N ASP A 121 0.32 16.96 -1.76
CA ASP A 121 -0.72 16.66 -0.78
C ASP A 121 -0.60 15.22 -0.27
N ARG A 122 -0.01 14.32 -1.08
CA ARG A 122 0.33 12.96 -0.63
C ARG A 122 1.36 12.99 0.49
N ASP A 123 2.39 13.81 0.35
CA ASP A 123 3.45 13.92 1.36
C ASP A 123 2.92 14.58 2.64
N ASP A 124 2.04 15.58 2.53
CA ASP A 124 1.39 16.19 3.69
C ASP A 124 0.45 15.20 4.41
N PHE A 125 -0.31 14.41 3.65
CA PHE A 125 -1.14 13.33 4.20
C PHE A 125 -0.29 12.25 4.90
N LYS A 126 0.82 11.80 4.29
CA LYS A 126 1.75 10.86 4.91
C LYS A 126 2.32 11.37 6.23
N LYS A 127 2.75 12.63 6.29
CA LYS A 127 3.24 13.28 7.52
C LYS A 127 2.17 13.32 8.60
N GLU A 128 0.91 13.54 8.22
CA GLU A 128 -0.19 13.53 9.17
C GLU A 128 -0.40 12.14 9.78
N VAL A 129 -0.41 11.09 8.95
CA VAL A 129 -0.48 9.70 9.41
C VAL A 129 0.72 9.35 10.29
N GLU A 130 1.93 9.73 9.88
CA GLU A 130 3.16 9.49 10.64
C GLU A 130 3.08 10.11 12.05
N ARG A 131 2.71 11.40 12.12
CA ARG A 131 2.58 12.16 13.36
C ARG A 131 1.60 11.51 14.33
N ASP A 132 0.48 10.99 13.85
CA ASP A 132 -0.56 10.43 14.72
C ASP A 132 -0.28 8.97 15.08
N LEU A 133 0.41 8.22 14.21
CA LEU A 133 0.93 6.89 14.53
C LEU A 133 1.98 6.94 15.66
N LEU A 134 2.81 7.99 15.70
CA LEU A 134 3.76 8.23 16.82
C LEU A 134 3.08 8.52 18.17
N LYS A 135 1.77 8.77 18.18
CA LYS A 135 0.97 8.97 19.40
C LYS A 135 0.13 7.73 19.74
N ASN A 136 0.12 6.72 18.89
CA ASN A 136 -0.74 5.54 19.00
C ASN A 136 -0.36 4.72 20.26
N GLN A 137 -1.35 4.53 21.14
CA GLN A 137 -1.21 3.84 22.44
C GLN A 137 -1.66 2.37 22.41
N GLU A 138 -2.02 1.83 21.25
CA GLU A 138 -2.41 0.42 21.11
C GLU A 138 -1.24 -0.49 21.48
N VAL A 139 -1.57 -1.59 22.15
CA VAL A 139 -0.61 -2.63 22.54
C VAL A 139 -0.42 -3.57 21.35
N ILE A 140 0.80 -3.66 20.83
CA ILE A 140 1.17 -4.51 19.69
C ILE A 140 1.98 -5.74 20.11
N VAL A 141 2.70 -5.67 21.23
CA VAL A 141 3.39 -6.80 21.87
C VAL A 141 2.84 -6.95 23.28
N ARG A 142 2.47 -8.16 23.71
CA ARG A 142 1.83 -8.36 25.01
C ARG A 142 2.82 -8.35 26.17
N GLU A 143 4.02 -8.86 25.92
CA GLU A 143 5.05 -9.06 26.94
C GLU A 143 6.22 -8.08 26.76
N GLY A 144 6.79 -7.61 27.87
CA GLY A 144 7.94 -6.70 27.86
C GLY A 144 7.64 -5.25 28.22
N GLU A 145 8.71 -4.49 28.44
CA GLU A 145 8.65 -3.08 28.86
C GLU A 145 8.18 -2.15 27.73
N ILE A 146 8.48 -2.51 26.48
CA ILE A 146 8.04 -1.81 25.27
C ILE A 146 6.92 -2.64 24.64
N ASN A 147 5.68 -2.19 24.80
CA ASN A 147 4.50 -2.93 24.37
C ASN A 147 3.57 -2.14 23.43
N LYS A 148 3.69 -0.81 23.38
CA LYS A 148 2.83 0.07 22.56
C LYS A 148 3.46 0.45 21.24
N ILE A 149 2.61 0.73 20.24
CA ILE A 149 3.04 1.21 18.91
C ILE A 149 3.95 2.44 19.03
N CYS A 150 3.56 3.47 19.77
CA CYS A 150 4.38 4.69 19.90
C CYS A 150 5.78 4.43 20.46
N ASP A 151 5.90 3.50 21.41
CA ASP A 151 7.17 3.23 22.09
C ASP A 151 8.08 2.36 21.20
N TRP A 152 7.51 1.43 20.45
CA TRP A 152 8.21 0.68 19.41
C TRP A 152 8.74 1.58 18.29
N LEU A 153 7.93 2.52 17.80
CA LEU A 153 8.36 3.47 16.77
C LEU A 153 9.49 4.38 17.28
N LYS A 154 9.39 4.90 18.51
CA LYS A 154 10.46 5.69 19.13
C LYS A 154 11.75 4.88 19.28
N ASN A 155 11.63 3.63 19.73
CA ASN A 155 12.78 2.73 19.85
C ASN A 155 13.44 2.49 18.49
N TYR A 156 12.65 2.17 17.46
CA TYR A 156 13.11 2.00 16.09
C TYR A 156 13.85 3.24 15.56
N VAL A 157 13.22 4.41 15.68
CA VAL A 157 13.81 5.69 15.24
C VAL A 157 15.12 5.99 15.99
N SER A 158 15.21 5.67 17.28
CA SER A 158 16.44 5.88 18.06
C SER A 158 17.63 5.03 17.59
N VAL A 159 17.37 3.91 16.93
CA VAL A 159 18.40 2.98 16.44
C VAL A 159 18.70 3.20 14.95
N VAL A 160 17.66 3.36 14.13
CA VAL A 160 17.79 3.41 12.66
C VAL A 160 17.91 4.84 12.12
N GLY A 161 17.39 5.84 12.85
CA GLY A 161 17.39 7.25 12.44
C GLY A 161 16.19 7.65 11.57
N LEU A 162 16.02 8.98 11.39
CA LEU A 162 14.88 9.60 10.67
C LEU A 162 15.17 9.84 9.19
N GLU A 163 16.37 10.31 8.83
CA GLU A 163 16.63 10.92 7.52
C GLU A 163 17.25 9.99 6.48
N ASN A 164 17.94 8.94 6.91
CA ASN A 164 18.55 7.95 6.03
C ASN A 164 18.32 6.59 6.66
N ARG A 165 17.19 5.95 6.30
CA ARG A 165 16.81 4.63 6.81
C ARG A 165 17.77 3.58 6.29
N ASP A 166 18.94 3.54 6.91
CA ASP A 166 20.06 2.71 6.53
C ASP A 166 19.61 1.25 6.54
N THR A 167 19.61 0.64 5.36
CA THR A 167 19.21 -0.75 5.15
C THR A 167 19.99 -1.70 6.07
N LEU A 168 21.26 -1.40 6.38
CA LEU A 168 22.08 -2.19 7.29
C LEU A 168 21.59 -2.07 8.73
N LEU A 169 21.37 -0.84 9.23
CA LEU A 169 20.87 -0.62 10.58
C LEU A 169 19.48 -1.25 10.77
N ARG A 170 18.62 -1.13 9.75
CA ARG A 170 17.30 -1.78 9.76
C ARG A 170 17.41 -3.31 9.83
N ALA A 171 18.29 -3.90 9.01
CA ALA A 171 18.51 -5.34 9.03
C ALA A 171 19.05 -5.82 10.39
N GLN A 172 19.97 -5.07 10.99
CA GLN A 172 20.49 -5.35 12.33
C GLN A 172 19.39 -5.24 13.38
N TYR A 173 18.54 -4.22 13.30
CA TYR A 173 17.41 -4.04 14.21
C TYR A 173 16.42 -5.21 14.12
N PHE A 174 16.03 -5.64 12.91
CA PHE A 174 15.14 -6.79 12.72
C PHE A 174 15.77 -8.10 13.19
N ALA A 175 17.08 -8.30 12.96
CA ALA A 175 17.79 -9.45 13.50
C ALA A 175 17.78 -9.46 15.04
N SER A 176 17.96 -8.29 15.68
CA SER A 176 17.90 -8.16 17.14
C SER A 176 16.50 -8.46 17.69
N LEU A 177 15.44 -7.98 17.01
CA LEU A 177 14.04 -8.25 17.36
C LEU A 177 13.71 -9.74 17.30
N LYS A 178 14.17 -10.43 16.26
CA LYS A 178 13.92 -11.86 16.08
C LYS A 178 14.52 -12.71 17.21
N ASN A 179 15.59 -12.23 17.85
CA ASN A 179 16.24 -12.88 18.97
C ASN A 179 15.71 -12.40 20.34
N ASN A 180 14.70 -11.53 20.38
CA ASN A 180 14.12 -11.03 21.61
C ASN A 180 13.12 -12.04 22.18
N ASN A 181 13.38 -12.53 23.39
CA ASN A 181 12.54 -13.53 24.05
C ASN A 181 11.12 -13.02 24.39
N ASN A 182 10.89 -11.70 24.41
CA ASN A 182 9.60 -11.10 24.73
C ASN A 182 8.70 -10.90 23.50
N VAL A 183 9.19 -11.21 22.29
CA VAL A 183 8.46 -11.02 21.04
C VAL A 183 8.26 -12.37 20.38
N ASN A 184 7.02 -12.84 20.31
CA ASN A 184 6.72 -14.09 19.62
C ASN A 184 6.73 -13.90 18.08
N SER A 185 6.72 -14.99 17.32
CA SER A 185 6.80 -14.94 15.84
C SER A 185 5.68 -14.14 15.18
N LEU A 186 4.48 -14.13 15.75
CA LEU A 186 3.34 -13.39 15.22
C LEU A 186 3.47 -11.88 15.52
N GLU A 187 3.85 -11.53 16.74
CA GLU A 187 4.17 -10.15 17.14
C GLU A 187 5.36 -9.59 16.36
N TYR A 188 6.37 -10.41 16.07
CA TYR A 188 7.48 -10.04 15.20
C TYR A 188 6.96 -9.60 13.82
N ASN A 189 6.05 -10.38 13.22
CA ASN A 189 5.47 -10.00 11.93
C ASN A 189 4.65 -8.70 12.01
N TYR A 190 3.94 -8.47 13.11
CA TYR A 190 3.20 -7.22 13.34
C TYR A 190 4.14 -6.02 13.41
N LEU A 191 5.25 -6.15 14.14
CA LEU A 191 6.29 -5.13 14.22
C LEU A 191 6.94 -4.88 12.85
N ILE A 192 7.26 -5.92 12.09
CA ILE A 192 7.81 -5.76 10.73
C ILE A 192 6.84 -4.99 9.84
N SER A 193 5.55 -5.33 9.85
CA SER A 193 4.52 -4.60 9.11
C SER A 193 4.44 -3.13 9.56
N LEU A 194 4.45 -2.86 10.87
CA LEU A 194 4.47 -1.52 11.43
C LEU A 194 5.67 -0.71 10.94
N PHE A 195 6.88 -1.25 11.03
CA PHE A 195 8.09 -0.52 10.61
C PHE A 195 8.16 -0.33 9.11
N GLN A 196 7.73 -1.30 8.31
CA GLN A 196 7.66 -1.13 6.85
C GLN A 196 6.64 -0.05 6.45
N PHE A 197 5.48 -0.02 7.11
CA PHE A 197 4.48 1.03 6.91
C PHE A 197 5.03 2.40 7.31
N TYR A 198 5.60 2.51 8.50
CA TYR A 198 6.23 3.74 8.97
C TYR A 198 7.36 4.20 8.04
N ASP A 199 8.17 3.25 7.53
CA ASP A 199 9.18 3.52 6.52
C ASP A 199 8.55 4.11 5.25
N MET A 200 7.51 3.52 4.70
CA MET A 200 6.86 4.04 3.50
C MET A 200 6.34 5.49 3.67
N LEU A 201 5.86 5.87 4.86
CA LEU A 201 5.38 7.25 5.12
C LEU A 201 6.48 8.32 4.98
N GLY A 202 7.73 7.96 5.26
CA GLY A 202 8.86 8.90 5.16
C GLY A 202 9.46 9.02 3.75
N VAL A 203 8.99 8.23 2.79
CA VAL A 203 9.46 8.30 1.40
C VAL A 203 8.61 9.33 0.66
N SER A 204 9.25 10.36 0.10
CA SER A 204 8.54 11.38 -0.68
C SER A 204 7.85 10.77 -1.88
N SER A 205 6.62 11.19 -2.14
CA SER A 205 5.81 10.75 -3.28
C SER A 205 6.31 11.24 -4.63
N ASP A 206 7.20 12.23 -4.68
CA ASP A 206 7.89 12.63 -5.91
C ASP A 206 9.24 11.90 -6.08
N SER A 207 9.66 11.13 -5.06
CA SER A 207 10.81 10.24 -5.21
C SER A 207 10.40 9.02 -6.04
N PRO A 208 11.29 8.51 -6.88
CA PRO A 208 11.01 7.29 -7.65
C PRO A 208 10.61 6.07 -6.80
N GLU A 209 11.17 5.93 -5.60
CA GLU A 209 10.80 4.87 -4.65
C GLU A 209 9.43 5.09 -3.99
N GLY A 210 8.99 6.35 -3.89
CA GLY A 210 7.71 6.74 -3.30
C GLY A 210 6.58 6.95 -4.31
N LEU A 211 6.87 6.74 -5.61
CA LEU A 211 5.88 6.80 -6.67
C LEU A 211 4.81 5.72 -6.43
N ALA A 212 3.56 6.17 -6.30
CA ALA A 212 2.43 5.27 -6.12
C ALA A 212 1.96 4.68 -7.46
N GLU A 213 2.16 5.44 -8.53
CA GLU A 213 1.93 5.03 -9.90
C GLU A 213 2.94 3.97 -10.34
N GLU A 214 2.49 3.07 -11.22
CA GLU A 214 3.33 2.06 -11.82
C GLU A 214 3.41 2.33 -13.34
N PRO A 215 4.17 3.35 -13.77
CA PRO A 215 4.12 3.80 -15.15
C PRO A 215 4.67 2.71 -16.08
N PRO A 216 3.99 2.46 -17.21
CA PRO A 216 4.53 1.62 -18.27
C PRO A 216 5.69 2.34 -18.99
N VAL A 217 6.81 1.64 -19.16
CA VAL A 217 8.01 2.18 -19.80
C VAL A 217 8.44 1.27 -20.95
N ILE A 218 8.62 1.82 -22.14
CA ILE A 218 9.13 1.08 -23.29
C ILE A 218 10.65 1.30 -23.41
N VAL A 219 11.42 0.21 -23.37
CA VAL A 219 12.88 0.19 -23.52
C VAL A 219 13.26 -0.83 -24.58
N GLY A 220 13.98 -0.40 -25.62
CA GLY A 220 14.38 -1.30 -26.71
C GLY A 220 13.20 -2.02 -27.39
N GLY A 221 12.02 -1.40 -27.43
CA GLY A 221 10.78 -1.99 -27.97
C GLY A 221 10.08 -3.00 -27.07
N LYS A 222 10.57 -3.22 -25.84
CA LYS A 222 9.94 -4.07 -24.83
C LYS A 222 9.27 -3.23 -23.76
N LEU A 223 8.12 -3.69 -23.25
CA LEU A 223 7.40 -3.03 -22.18
C LEU A 223 7.90 -3.51 -20.82
N TYR A 224 8.13 -2.54 -19.95
CA TYR A 224 8.43 -2.70 -18.54
C TYR A 224 7.40 -1.96 -17.72
N ILE A 225 7.17 -2.38 -16.48
CA ILE A 225 6.44 -1.60 -15.49
C ILE A 225 7.45 -1.16 -14.45
N PHE A 226 7.49 0.14 -14.19
CA PHE A 226 8.34 0.65 -13.13
C PHE A 226 7.63 0.53 -11.78
N ARG A 227 8.21 -0.25 -10.87
CA ARG A 227 7.67 -0.48 -9.53
C ARG A 227 8.75 -0.31 -8.49
N LYS A 228 8.51 0.55 -7.51
CA LYS A 228 9.35 0.73 -6.31
C LYS A 228 10.84 0.92 -6.66
N GLY A 229 11.13 1.69 -7.70
CA GLY A 229 12.48 2.00 -8.15
C GLY A 229 13.19 0.95 -9.00
N VAL A 230 12.46 -0.02 -9.56
CA VAL A 230 12.99 -1.06 -10.45
C VAL A 230 12.08 -1.22 -11.67
N LEU A 231 12.68 -1.46 -12.84
CA LEU A 231 11.94 -1.86 -14.05
C LEU A 231 11.72 -3.38 -14.06
N GLU A 232 10.44 -3.78 -14.02
CA GLU A 232 10.03 -5.19 -14.11
C GLU A 232 9.56 -5.49 -15.54
N PRO A 233 10.13 -6.52 -16.22
CA PRO A 233 9.68 -6.90 -17.55
C PRO A 233 8.26 -7.49 -17.51
N VAL A 234 7.44 -7.17 -18.51
CA VAL A 234 6.09 -7.73 -18.65
C VAL A 234 6.12 -8.88 -19.64
N ASP A 235 5.64 -10.06 -19.23
CA ASP A 235 5.50 -11.22 -20.11
C ASP A 235 4.46 -10.94 -21.21
N GLU A 236 4.84 -11.14 -22.48
CA GLU A 236 3.98 -10.87 -23.62
C GLU A 236 2.83 -11.89 -23.70
N ASN A 237 1.65 -11.55 -23.19
CA ASN A 237 0.42 -12.32 -23.43
C ASN A 237 -0.45 -11.69 -24.53
N LYS A 238 -1.47 -12.37 -25.07
CA LYS A 238 -2.22 -11.86 -26.24
C LYS A 238 -2.92 -10.51 -26.04
N ASP A 239 -3.26 -10.16 -24.80
CA ASP A 239 -3.88 -8.86 -24.45
C ASP A 239 -2.85 -7.70 -24.40
N PHE A 240 -1.56 -8.02 -24.24
CA PHE A 240 -0.42 -7.10 -24.24
C PHE A 240 -0.24 -6.36 -25.58
N LYS A 241 -0.42 -7.05 -26.71
CA LYS A 241 -0.25 -6.45 -28.05
C LYS A 241 -1.27 -5.36 -28.34
N LYS A 242 -2.46 -5.43 -27.72
CA LYS A 242 -3.51 -4.42 -27.91
C LYS A 242 -3.19 -3.12 -27.17
N ILE A 243 -2.64 -3.20 -25.96
CA ILE A 243 -2.30 -2.04 -25.13
C ILE A 243 -1.14 -1.25 -25.78
N VAL A 244 -0.10 -1.95 -26.23
CA VAL A 244 1.06 -1.34 -26.94
C VAL A 244 0.66 -0.69 -28.27
N GLN A 245 -0.34 -1.26 -28.97
CA GLN A 245 -0.87 -0.66 -30.20
C GLN A 245 -1.70 0.60 -29.93
N SER A 246 -2.40 0.68 -28.79
CA SER A 246 -3.16 1.89 -28.42
C SER A 246 -2.29 3.04 -27.91
N THR A 247 -1.16 2.76 -27.25
CA THR A 247 -0.26 3.82 -26.76
C THR A 247 0.59 4.46 -27.86
N ASN A 248 0.87 3.75 -28.96
CA ASN A 248 1.54 4.32 -30.13
C ASN A 248 0.66 5.27 -31.00
N ILE A 249 -0.63 5.46 -30.67
CA ILE A 249 -1.53 6.34 -31.44
C ILE A 249 -1.43 7.81 -30.99
N LEU A 250 -0.77 8.13 -29.86
CA LEU A 250 -0.66 9.51 -29.38
C LEU A 250 0.43 10.36 -30.05
N ASP A 251 1.19 9.81 -31.00
CA ASP A 251 2.30 10.52 -31.67
C ASP A 251 2.05 10.80 -33.17
N SER A 252 0.80 10.77 -33.60
CA SER A 252 0.41 11.26 -34.93
C SER A 252 -0.77 12.22 -34.84
N SER A 253 -0.45 13.50 -34.84
CA SER A 253 -1.37 14.57 -35.22
C SER A 253 -1.85 14.34 -36.66
N ASP A 254 -3.01 13.70 -36.84
CA ASP A 254 -4.05 14.14 -37.77
C ASP A 254 -5.18 13.09 -37.88
N VAL A 255 -6.39 13.62 -38.03
CA VAL A 255 -7.65 13.01 -38.49
C VAL A 255 -8.70 12.72 -37.42
N LEU A 256 -9.62 13.69 -37.32
CA LEU A 256 -11.01 13.51 -36.96
C LEU A 256 -11.67 12.42 -37.83
N SER A 257 -12.18 11.37 -37.22
CA SER A 257 -13.44 10.75 -37.65
C SER A 257 -14.00 9.86 -36.55
N GLU A 258 -15.28 10.09 -36.28
CA GLU A 258 -16.16 9.38 -35.37
C GLU A 258 -16.02 7.85 -35.43
N SER A 259 -15.95 7.21 -34.27
CA SER A 259 -16.62 5.92 -34.04
C SER A 259 -16.75 5.68 -32.54
N SER A 260 -17.89 6.09 -32.03
CA SER A 260 -18.45 5.60 -30.77
C SER A 260 -18.58 4.07 -30.81
N ASN A 261 -17.74 3.38 -30.05
CA ASN A 261 -18.02 2.02 -29.59
C ASN A 261 -17.74 1.92 -28.09
N SER A 262 -18.76 1.49 -27.39
CA SER A 262 -18.87 1.35 -25.94
C SER A 262 -17.77 0.47 -25.36
N PHE A 263 -16.93 1.07 -24.51
CA PHE A 263 -15.95 0.39 -23.68
C PHE A 263 -16.69 -0.29 -22.52
N ASN A 264 -16.79 -1.62 -22.56
CA ASN A 264 -17.35 -2.41 -21.47
C ASN A 264 -16.20 -3.14 -20.77
N LEU A 265 -15.61 -2.47 -19.78
CA LEU A 265 -14.55 -3.03 -18.95
C LEU A 265 -15.20 -3.91 -17.88
N LYS A 266 -15.25 -5.23 -18.11
CA LYS A 266 -15.46 -6.18 -17.01
C LYS A 266 -14.13 -6.31 -16.27
N SER A 267 -14.03 -5.69 -15.11
CA SER A 267 -12.94 -5.84 -14.15
C SER A 267 -12.92 -7.27 -13.60
N SER A 268 -12.09 -8.11 -14.19
CA SER A 268 -11.64 -9.35 -13.54
C SER A 268 -10.52 -8.96 -12.59
N GLY A 269 -10.70 -9.22 -11.28
CA GLY A 269 -9.74 -8.86 -10.25
C GLY A 269 -8.34 -9.48 -10.46
N PRO A 270 -7.30 -8.93 -9.81
CA PRO A 270 -5.95 -9.44 -9.95
C PRO A 270 -5.82 -10.76 -9.19
N VAL A 271 -5.51 -11.84 -9.91
CA VAL A 271 -4.98 -13.07 -9.31
C VAL A 271 -3.55 -12.76 -8.87
N VAL A 272 -3.37 -12.57 -7.57
CA VAL A 272 -2.05 -12.41 -6.94
C VAL A 272 -1.34 -13.77 -6.96
N SER A 273 -0.62 -14.05 -8.04
CA SER A 273 0.44 -15.06 -8.03
C SER A 273 1.66 -14.43 -7.39
N ALA A 274 2.12 -15.02 -6.28
CA ALA A 274 3.38 -14.68 -5.63
C ALA A 274 4.55 -14.96 -6.59
N VAL A 275 4.91 -13.95 -7.39
CA VAL A 275 6.13 -13.97 -8.19
C VAL A 275 7.29 -13.64 -7.26
N VAL A 276 8.11 -14.65 -6.99
CA VAL A 276 9.43 -14.47 -6.39
C VAL A 276 10.22 -13.51 -7.29
N PRO A 277 10.80 -12.41 -6.76
CA PRO A 277 11.56 -11.47 -7.57
C PRO A 277 12.77 -12.19 -8.14
N SER A 278 12.66 -12.61 -9.40
CA SER A 278 13.80 -13.10 -10.16
C SER A 278 14.65 -11.88 -10.45
N THR A 279 15.78 -11.78 -9.75
CA THR A 279 16.76 -10.71 -9.95
C THR A 279 17.39 -10.91 -11.32
N THR A 280 16.77 -10.37 -12.37
CA THR A 280 17.37 -10.29 -13.69
C THR A 280 18.57 -9.36 -13.61
N VAL A 281 19.76 -9.93 -13.83
CA VAL A 281 21.02 -9.18 -13.89
C VAL A 281 21.04 -8.46 -15.24
N PHE A 282 20.78 -7.16 -15.24
CA PHE A 282 20.96 -6.30 -16.41
C PHE A 282 22.44 -6.25 -16.81
N SER A 283 22.70 -6.30 -18.11
CA SER A 283 24.01 -6.30 -18.73
C SER A 283 24.38 -4.91 -19.27
N ASN A 284 25.66 -4.67 -19.59
CA ASN A 284 26.14 -3.36 -20.05
C ASN A 284 25.49 -2.85 -21.35
N SER A 285 24.87 -3.72 -22.17
CA SER A 285 24.07 -3.29 -23.34
C SER A 285 22.80 -2.55 -22.93
N ASP A 286 22.23 -2.89 -21.78
CA ASP A 286 20.90 -2.44 -21.38
C ASP A 286 20.91 -0.98 -20.91
N LEU A 287 22.07 -0.47 -20.46
CA LEU A 287 22.22 0.91 -20.02
C LEU A 287 22.16 1.91 -21.19
N SER A 288 22.73 1.55 -22.34
CA SER A 288 22.63 2.35 -23.57
C SER A 288 21.20 2.42 -24.09
N ASP A 289 20.45 1.32 -23.97
CA ASP A 289 19.05 1.25 -24.39
C ASP A 289 18.17 2.10 -23.45
N LEU A 290 18.43 2.09 -22.14
CA LEU A 290 17.76 2.95 -21.17
C LEU A 290 18.05 4.44 -21.42
N GLU A 291 19.32 4.81 -21.65
CA GLU A 291 19.69 6.20 -21.98
C GLU A 291 19.08 6.69 -23.29
N SER A 292 18.88 5.78 -24.25
CA SER A 292 18.19 6.09 -25.50
C SER A 292 16.69 6.25 -25.28
N ALA A 293 16.06 5.36 -24.51
CA ALA A 293 14.65 5.44 -24.17
C ALA A 293 14.31 6.72 -23.38
N LEU A 294 15.22 7.18 -22.50
CA LEU A 294 15.02 8.39 -21.69
C LEU A 294 14.73 9.64 -22.53
N LYS A 295 15.27 9.72 -23.76
CA LYS A 295 15.08 10.86 -24.68
C LYS A 295 13.68 10.92 -25.28
N ASN A 296 12.92 9.83 -25.20
CA ASN A 296 11.58 9.74 -25.77
C ASN A 296 10.50 10.27 -24.81
N TYR A 297 10.88 10.64 -23.58
CA TYR A 297 9.95 11.09 -22.54
C TYR A 297 10.34 12.49 -22.06
N SER A 298 9.33 13.35 -21.80
CA SER A 298 9.56 14.70 -21.28
C SER A 298 10.15 14.66 -19.87
N GLU A 299 10.95 15.66 -19.49
CA GLU A 299 11.61 15.67 -18.16
C GLU A 299 10.61 15.62 -16.98
N ASP A 300 9.40 16.12 -17.20
CA ASP A 300 8.32 16.11 -16.22
C ASP A 300 7.53 14.80 -16.17
N SER A 301 7.75 13.87 -17.11
CA SER A 301 7.00 12.61 -17.20
C SER A 301 7.45 11.60 -16.13
N LEU A 302 6.52 10.73 -15.71
CA LEU A 302 6.81 9.67 -14.75
C LEU A 302 7.78 8.63 -15.32
N GLU A 303 7.66 8.32 -16.60
CA GLU A 303 8.55 7.42 -17.34
C GLU A 303 9.98 7.98 -17.39
N HIS A 304 10.15 9.29 -17.60
CA HIS A 304 11.46 9.93 -17.58
C HIS A 304 12.11 9.81 -16.20
N LYS A 305 11.37 10.13 -15.12
CA LYS A 305 11.85 10.00 -13.74
C LYS A 305 12.23 8.55 -13.41
N ALA A 306 11.40 7.59 -13.82
CA ALA A 306 11.62 6.16 -13.64
C ALA A 306 12.92 5.69 -14.32
N LEU A 307 13.09 6.00 -15.61
CA LEU A 307 14.28 5.64 -16.38
C LEU A 307 15.55 6.25 -15.79
N LYS A 308 15.50 7.54 -15.41
CA LYS A 308 16.64 8.24 -14.83
C LYS A 308 17.13 7.58 -13.54
N GLN A 309 16.22 7.09 -12.70
CA GLN A 309 16.60 6.39 -11.47
C GLN A 309 17.18 5.01 -11.76
N GLU A 310 16.56 4.21 -12.64
CA GLU A 310 17.09 2.89 -12.98
C GLU A 310 18.50 2.99 -13.58
N ILE A 311 18.74 3.97 -14.46
CA ILE A 311 20.09 4.28 -14.98
C ILE A 311 21.04 4.61 -13.82
N SER A 312 20.63 5.45 -12.88
CA SER A 312 21.44 5.83 -11.73
C SER A 312 21.77 4.62 -10.83
N ARG A 313 20.79 3.73 -10.61
CA ARG A 313 20.92 2.48 -9.85
C ARG A 313 21.93 1.55 -10.50
N LEU A 314 21.84 1.35 -11.82
CA LEU A 314 22.76 0.51 -12.59
C LEU A 314 24.17 1.08 -12.59
N LYS A 315 24.35 2.39 -12.80
CA LYS A 315 25.66 3.06 -12.71
C LYS A 315 26.30 2.91 -11.33
N ALA A 316 25.52 3.05 -10.26
CA ALA A 316 26.01 2.87 -8.90
C ALA A 316 26.41 1.41 -8.62
N ALA A 317 25.69 0.44 -9.18
CA ALA A 317 26.03 -0.97 -9.08
C ALA A 317 27.34 -1.31 -9.84
N GLU A 318 27.51 -0.79 -11.05
CA GLU A 318 28.72 -0.94 -11.86
C GLU A 318 29.94 -0.35 -11.14
N LEU A 319 29.82 0.87 -10.60
CA LEU A 319 30.89 1.51 -9.83
C LEU A 319 31.32 0.66 -8.61
N LYS A 320 30.36 0.10 -7.88
CA LYS A 320 30.63 -0.81 -6.74
C LYS A 320 31.34 -2.09 -7.20
N GLN A 321 30.99 -2.65 -8.36
CA GLN A 321 31.68 -3.82 -8.91
C GLN A 321 33.13 -3.49 -9.29
N VAL A 322 33.37 -2.36 -9.97
CA VAL A 322 34.73 -1.91 -10.32
C VAL A 322 35.60 -1.73 -9.08
N GLN A 323 35.06 -1.10 -8.02
CA GLN A 323 35.77 -0.92 -6.75
C GLN A 323 36.13 -2.25 -6.06
N ARG A 324 35.23 -3.24 -6.10
CA ARG A 324 35.49 -4.60 -5.54
C ARG A 324 36.57 -5.34 -6.33
N SER A 325 36.56 -5.21 -7.66
CA SER A 325 37.54 -5.82 -8.56
C SER A 325 38.94 -5.21 -8.35
N ALA A 326 39.01 -3.89 -8.23
CA ALA A 326 40.27 -3.18 -7.94
C ALA A 326 40.84 -3.51 -6.55
N GLY A 327 40.00 -3.61 -5.52
CA GLY A 327 40.42 -4.01 -4.17
C GLY A 327 40.94 -5.45 -4.09
N SER A 328 40.34 -6.37 -4.86
CA SER A 328 40.78 -7.77 -4.92
C SER A 328 42.14 -7.93 -5.59
N GLN A 329 42.46 -7.11 -6.60
CA GLN A 329 43.77 -7.13 -7.27
C GLN A 329 44.91 -6.59 -6.38
N ILE A 330 44.62 -5.63 -5.51
CA ILE A 330 45.61 -5.07 -4.57
C ILE A 330 45.97 -6.07 -3.46
N ASN A 331 45.01 -6.89 -3.00
CA ASN A 331 45.26 -7.92 -2.00
C ASN A 331 45.93 -9.19 -2.56
N ALA A 332 45.82 -9.43 -3.88
CA ALA A 332 46.50 -10.57 -4.53
C ALA A 332 47.99 -10.30 -4.84
N GLN A 333 48.44 -9.05 -4.73
CA GLN A 333 49.85 -8.64 -4.96
C GLN A 333 50.64 -8.40 -3.66
N LYS A 334 50.01 -8.60 -2.49
CA LYS A 334 50.67 -8.58 -1.18
C LYS A 334 50.89 -10.00 -0.67
#